data_AF-A0A4R8V8M8-F1
#
_entry.id   AF-A0A4R8V8M8-F1
#
_cell.length_a   1.000
_cell.length_b   1.000
_cell.length_c   1.000
_cell.angle_alpha   90.00
_cell.angle_beta   90.00
_cell.angle_gamma   90.00
#
_symmetry.space_group_name_H-M   'P 1'
#
loop_
_entity.id
_entity.type
_entity.pdbx_description
1 polymer ?
#
loop_
_entity_poly.entity_id
_entity_poly.type
_entity_poly.pdbx_seq_one_letter_code
_entity_poly.pdbx_strand_id
1 'polypeptide(L)'
;MYTTLIFLHLIGSFAFVLGHGASIAVAFRLRKETSRERIAALLDVSSWGITFMYIGLIVLVVAGIVLGFTTHAWGTWWLWVSIVLLVLLMGAMYGIASPYYKGIRALTGARIPKSAQAKAEAAVTEGLLETLPTSWRPTALALIGGVGLAVIIWLMVARPA
;
A
#
# COMPACT_ATOMS: atom_id res chain seq x y z
N MET A 1 -16.80 -16.20 -18.94
CA MET A 1 -16.35 -16.31 -17.53
C MET A 1 -14.85 -16.03 -17.38
N TYR A 2 -13.97 -16.74 -18.08
CA TYR A 2 -12.51 -16.54 -18.01
C TYR A 2 -12.04 -15.10 -18.28
N THR A 3 -12.44 -14.49 -19.41
CA THR A 3 -12.09 -13.10 -19.76
C THR A 3 -12.58 -12.09 -18.72
N THR A 4 -13.76 -12.31 -18.13
CA THR A 4 -14.31 -11.47 -17.07
C THR A 4 -13.42 -11.52 -15.82
N LEU A 5 -12.90 -12.69 -15.46
CA LEU A 5 -12.01 -12.84 -14.32
C LEU A 5 -10.66 -12.15 -14.56
N ILE A 6 -10.10 -12.25 -15.77
CA ILE A 6 -8.90 -11.48 -16.16
C ILE A 6 -9.17 -9.99 -16.03
N PHE A 7 -10.29 -9.52 -16.58
CA PHE A 7 -10.67 -8.10 -16.48
C PHE A 7 -10.79 -7.65 -15.02
N LEU A 8 -11.43 -8.43 -14.15
CA LEU A 8 -11.55 -8.14 -12.73
C LEU A 8 -10.17 -8.12 -12.03
N HIS A 9 -9.30 -9.07 -12.35
CA HIS A 9 -7.94 -9.09 -11.80
C HIS A 9 -7.16 -7.84 -12.22
N LEU A 10 -7.23 -7.47 -13.50
CA LEU A 10 -6.57 -6.27 -14.03
C LEU A 10 -7.15 -4.99 -13.42
N ILE A 11 -8.46 -4.78 -13.42
CA ILE A 11 -9.07 -3.57 -12.86
C ILE A 11 -8.82 -3.46 -11.36
N GLY A 12 -8.81 -4.59 -10.64
CA GLY A 12 -8.39 -4.67 -9.24
C GLY A 12 -6.94 -4.21 -9.04
N SER A 13 -6.01 -4.66 -9.89
CA SER A 13 -4.61 -4.21 -9.85
C SER A 13 -4.49 -2.71 -10.11
N PHE A 14 -5.22 -2.17 -11.09
CA PHE A 14 -5.23 -0.73 -11.39
C PHE A 14 -5.78 0.07 -10.21
N ALA A 15 -6.93 -0.33 -9.65
CA ALA A 15 -7.51 0.34 -8.49
C ALA A 15 -6.58 0.30 -7.27
N PHE A 16 -5.94 -0.85 -7.02
CA PHE A 16 -4.93 -1.02 -5.98
C PHE A 16 -3.78 -0.02 -6.15
N VAL A 17 -3.16 0.03 -7.34
CA VAL A 17 -2.03 0.91 -7.63
C VAL A 17 -2.42 2.39 -7.55
N LEU A 18 -3.60 2.76 -8.04
CA LEU A 18 -4.08 4.15 -7.97
C LEU A 18 -4.29 4.61 -6.52
N GLY A 19 -4.99 3.82 -5.70
CA GLY A 19 -5.21 4.14 -4.29
C GLY A 19 -3.90 4.20 -3.51
N HIS A 20 -3.00 3.23 -3.76
CA HIS A 20 -1.70 3.17 -3.14
C HIS A 20 -0.80 4.35 -3.56
N GLY A 21 -0.74 4.63 -4.85
CA GLY A 21 0.03 5.74 -5.43
C GLY A 21 -0.45 7.11 -4.92
N ALA A 22 -1.76 7.30 -4.75
CA ALA A 22 -2.30 8.51 -4.13
C ALA A 22 -1.81 8.68 -2.68
N SER A 23 -1.76 7.60 -1.89
CA SER A 23 -1.23 7.63 -0.52
C SER A 23 0.27 7.94 -0.47
N ILE A 24 1.06 7.41 -1.42
CA ILE A 24 2.48 7.71 -1.57
C ILE A 24 2.69 9.18 -1.99
N ALA A 25 1.88 9.70 -2.91
CA ALA A 25 1.96 11.09 -3.33
C ALA A 25 1.71 12.05 -2.16
N VAL A 26 0.73 11.73 -1.29
CA VAL A 26 0.54 12.45 -0.03
C VAL A 26 1.79 12.36 0.86
N ALA A 27 2.38 11.18 1.03
CA ALA A 27 3.58 11.00 1.84
C ALA A 27 4.76 11.88 1.36
N PHE A 28 4.93 12.05 0.04
CA PHE A 28 5.90 12.99 -0.51
C PHE A 28 5.51 14.45 -0.29
N ARG A 29 4.22 14.79 -0.40
CA ARG A 29 3.72 16.14 -0.15
C ARG A 29 3.95 16.59 1.30
N LEU A 30 3.79 15.69 2.26
CA LEU A 30 4.01 15.93 3.68
C LEU A 30 5.44 16.42 4.00
N ARG A 31 6.44 16.01 3.22
CA ARG A 31 7.84 16.48 3.38
C ARG A 31 8.00 17.99 3.19
N LYS A 32 7.05 18.62 2.51
CA LYS A 32 7.08 20.05 2.16
C LYS A 32 6.08 20.86 2.97
N GLU A 33 5.44 20.25 3.98
CA GLU A 33 4.37 20.88 4.75
C GLU A 33 4.81 21.09 6.19
N THR A 34 4.53 22.28 6.73
CA THR A 34 4.86 22.66 8.10
C THR A 34 3.63 22.94 8.96
N SER A 35 2.50 23.32 8.35
CA SER A 35 1.23 23.50 9.05
C SER A 35 0.65 22.16 9.47
N ARG A 36 0.36 22.02 10.78
CA ARG A 36 -0.24 20.81 11.36
C ARG A 36 -1.62 20.54 10.77
N GLU A 37 -2.39 21.59 10.53
CA GLU A 37 -3.73 21.53 9.95
C GLU A 37 -3.69 20.97 8.53
N ARG A 38 -2.73 21.43 7.71
CA ARG A 38 -2.54 20.95 6.33
C ARG A 38 -2.01 19.52 6.30
N ILE A 39 -1.11 19.15 7.20
CA ILE A 39 -0.65 17.76 7.38
C ILE A 39 -1.83 16.85 7.73
N ALA A 40 -2.68 17.26 8.67
CA ALA A 40 -3.85 16.48 9.07
C ALA A 40 -4.82 16.27 7.90
N ALA A 41 -5.15 17.34 7.16
CA ALA A 41 -6.02 17.25 5.99
C ALA A 41 -5.45 16.32 4.91
N LEU A 42 -4.15 16.41 4.62
CA LEU A 42 -3.46 15.52 3.68
C LEU A 42 -3.54 14.05 4.13
N LEU A 43 -3.30 13.79 5.41
CA LEU A 43 -3.41 12.45 5.97
C LEU A 43 -4.84 11.91 5.87
N ASP A 44 -5.85 12.73 6.08
CA ASP A 44 -7.25 12.30 5.93
C ASP A 44 -7.62 11.98 4.48
N VAL A 45 -7.12 12.74 3.51
CA VAL A 45 -7.21 12.39 2.09
C VAL A 45 -6.49 11.08 1.79
N SER A 46 -5.30 10.87 2.36
CA SER A 46 -4.57 9.60 2.21
C SER A 46 -5.34 8.41 2.77
N SER A 47 -6.18 8.59 3.81
CA SER A 47 -7.00 7.51 4.35
C SER A 47 -7.99 6.98 3.30
N TRP A 48 -8.59 7.88 2.51
CA TRP A 48 -9.48 7.49 1.41
C TRP A 48 -8.73 6.70 0.32
N GLY A 49 -7.52 7.15 -0.04
CA GLY A 49 -6.66 6.41 -0.97
C GLY A 49 -6.33 5.00 -0.49
N ILE A 50 -6.04 4.84 0.82
CA ILE A 50 -5.80 3.54 1.44
C ILE A 50 -7.06 2.66 1.42
N THR A 51 -8.24 3.21 1.71
CA THR A 51 -9.50 2.46 1.59
C THR A 51 -9.73 1.97 0.17
N PHE A 52 -9.53 2.84 -0.82
CA PHE A 52 -9.68 2.49 -2.23
C PHE A 52 -8.68 1.41 -2.67
N MET A 53 -7.43 1.51 -2.21
CA MET A 53 -6.41 0.49 -2.41
C MET A 53 -6.85 -0.89 -1.89
N TYR A 54 -7.39 -0.96 -0.67
CA TYR A 54 -7.85 -2.24 -0.10
C TYR A 54 -9.02 -2.85 -0.87
N ILE A 55 -9.95 -2.02 -1.37
CA ILE A 55 -11.02 -2.50 -2.25
C ILE A 55 -10.42 -3.12 -3.52
N GLY A 56 -9.51 -2.40 -4.18
CA GLY A 56 -8.81 -2.91 -5.36
C GLY A 56 -8.04 -4.21 -5.09
N LEU A 57 -7.36 -4.29 -3.94
CA LEU A 57 -6.63 -5.50 -3.52
C LEU A 57 -7.56 -6.70 -3.32
N ILE A 58 -8.72 -6.52 -2.71
CA ILE A 58 -9.70 -7.60 -2.53
C ILE A 58 -10.16 -8.12 -3.89
N VAL A 59 -10.52 -7.22 -4.81
CA VAL A 59 -10.94 -7.59 -6.16
C VAL A 59 -9.83 -8.34 -6.91
N LEU A 60 -8.60 -7.81 -6.85
CA LEU A 60 -7.41 -8.41 -7.43
C LEU A 60 -7.19 -9.84 -6.93
N VAL A 61 -7.14 -10.03 -5.61
CA VAL A 61 -6.83 -11.31 -4.97
C VAL A 61 -7.94 -12.33 -5.24
N VAL A 62 -9.21 -11.96 -5.06
CA VAL A 62 -10.33 -12.89 -5.29
C VAL A 62 -10.36 -13.34 -6.75
N ALA A 63 -10.23 -12.42 -7.70
CA ALA A 63 -10.18 -12.78 -9.12
C ALA A 63 -8.96 -13.66 -9.44
N GLY A 64 -7.80 -13.37 -8.84
CA GLY A 64 -6.58 -14.16 -9.00
C GLY A 64 -6.68 -15.59 -8.46
N ILE A 65 -7.30 -15.76 -7.29
CA ILE A 65 -7.56 -17.08 -6.69
C ILE A 65 -8.45 -17.91 -7.62
N VAL A 66 -9.56 -17.33 -8.08
CA VAL A 66 -10.48 -18.03 -9.01
C VAL A 66 -9.76 -18.37 -10.32
N LEU A 67 -8.96 -17.45 -10.87
CA LEU A 67 -8.13 -17.71 -12.04
C LEU A 67 -7.18 -18.90 -11.82
N GLY A 68 -6.47 -18.93 -10.69
CA GLY A 68 -5.56 -20.01 -10.33
C GLY A 68 -6.21 -21.39 -10.37
N PHE A 69 -7.47 -21.51 -9.90
CA PHE A 69 -8.24 -22.74 -10.01
C PHE A 69 -8.68 -23.04 -11.44
N THR A 70 -9.20 -22.05 -12.16
CA THR A 70 -9.69 -22.24 -13.54
C THR A 70 -8.58 -22.59 -14.55
N THR A 71 -7.34 -22.17 -14.29
CA THR A 71 -6.19 -22.44 -15.17
C THR A 71 -5.24 -23.49 -14.62
N HIS A 72 -5.59 -24.15 -13.50
CA HIS A 72 -4.72 -25.12 -12.82
C HIS A 72 -3.30 -24.60 -12.50
N ALA A 73 -3.15 -23.30 -12.25
CA ALA A 73 -1.84 -22.66 -12.07
C ALA A 73 -1.21 -22.89 -10.68
N TRP A 74 -1.94 -23.49 -9.74
CA TRP A 74 -1.46 -23.72 -8.36
C TRP A 74 -0.22 -24.62 -8.26
N GLY A 75 0.07 -25.43 -9.28
CA GLY A 75 1.31 -26.21 -9.37
C GLY A 75 2.52 -25.45 -9.89
N THR A 76 2.37 -24.19 -10.31
CA THR A 76 3.46 -23.40 -10.91
C THR A 76 4.20 -22.58 -9.86
N TRP A 77 5.53 -22.57 -9.94
CA TRP A 77 6.37 -21.89 -8.94
C TRP A 77 6.26 -20.36 -9.02
N TRP A 78 6.10 -19.80 -10.23
CA TRP A 78 6.03 -18.34 -10.43
C TRP A 78 4.82 -17.73 -9.69
N LEU A 79 3.71 -18.48 -9.58
CA LEU A 79 2.50 -18.04 -8.88
C LEU A 79 2.79 -17.90 -7.39
N TRP A 80 3.40 -18.94 -6.80
CA TRP A 80 3.79 -18.93 -5.39
C TRP A 80 4.80 -17.83 -5.07
N VAL A 81 5.83 -17.65 -5.92
CA VAL A 81 6.79 -16.55 -5.76
C VAL A 81 6.09 -15.21 -5.80
N SER A 82 5.12 -15.02 -6.71
CA SER A 82 4.36 -13.76 -6.79
C SER A 82 3.52 -13.50 -5.53
N ILE A 83 2.86 -14.54 -4.99
CA ILE A 83 2.06 -14.44 -3.75
C ILE A 83 2.96 -14.12 -2.55
N VAL A 84 4.04 -14.88 -2.37
CA VAL A 84 5.00 -14.66 -1.28
C VAL A 84 5.59 -13.26 -1.37
N LEU A 85 5.99 -12.84 -2.57
CA LEU A 85 6.54 -11.51 -2.80
C LEU A 85 5.52 -10.42 -2.46
N LEU A 86 4.26 -10.54 -2.89
CA LEU A 86 3.19 -9.62 -2.54
C LEU A 86 3.04 -9.49 -1.00
N VAL A 87 2.97 -10.62 -0.29
CA VAL A 87 2.81 -10.63 1.17
C VAL A 87 4.01 -10.00 1.88
N LEU A 88 5.23 -10.33 1.46
CA LEU A 88 6.46 -9.77 2.04
C LEU A 88 6.55 -8.26 1.83
N LEU A 89 6.25 -7.78 0.62
CA LEU A 89 6.24 -6.36 0.30
C LEU A 89 5.18 -5.62 1.12
N MET A 90 3.96 -6.16 1.21
CA MET A 90 2.91 -5.59 2.04
C MET A 90 3.32 -5.50 3.51
N GLY A 91 3.92 -6.57 4.06
CA GLY A 91 4.42 -6.61 5.43
C GLY A 91 5.52 -5.58 5.68
N ALA A 92 6.50 -5.50 4.77
CA ALA A 92 7.61 -4.53 4.86
C ALA A 92 7.08 -3.08 4.81
N MET A 93 6.21 -2.76 3.86
CA MET A 93 5.63 -1.42 3.72
C MET A 93 4.76 -1.07 4.92
N TYR A 94 3.96 -2.01 5.43
CA TYR A 94 3.16 -1.81 6.64
C TYR A 94 4.05 -1.52 7.86
N GLY A 95 5.14 -2.28 8.06
CA GLY A 95 6.09 -2.07 9.15
C GLY A 95 6.80 -0.71 9.09
N ILE A 96 7.15 -0.24 7.89
CA ILE A 96 7.81 1.06 7.69
C ILE A 96 6.83 2.22 7.85
N ALA A 97 5.64 2.13 7.25
CA ALA A 97 4.70 3.23 7.16
C ALA A 97 3.84 3.38 8.43
N SER A 98 3.31 2.28 8.95
CA SER A 98 2.31 2.29 10.02
C SER A 98 2.75 3.06 11.27
N PRO A 99 3.87 2.73 11.95
CA PRO A 99 4.25 3.43 13.18
C PRO A 99 4.49 4.92 12.92
N TYR A 100 5.20 5.24 11.84
CA TYR A 100 5.59 6.61 11.50
C TYR A 100 4.38 7.52 11.23
N TYR A 101 3.52 7.15 10.28
CA TYR A 101 2.39 8.00 9.90
C TYR A 101 1.27 7.99 10.94
N LYS A 102 1.12 6.93 11.75
CA LYS A 102 0.18 6.96 12.89
C LYS A 102 0.63 7.93 13.97
N GLY A 103 1.93 7.97 14.30
CA GLY A 103 2.47 8.98 15.22
C GLY A 103 2.26 10.41 14.72
N ILE A 104 2.49 10.65 13.42
CA ILE A 104 2.22 11.96 12.81
C ILE A 104 0.73 12.32 12.91
N ARG A 105 -0.18 11.38 12.60
CA ARG A 105 -1.63 11.62 12.75
C ARG A 105 -2.01 12.01 14.18
N ALA A 106 -1.42 11.37 15.18
CA ALA A 106 -1.69 11.67 16.59
C ALA A 106 -1.22 13.09 16.95
N LEU A 107 -0.04 13.50 16.47
CA LEU A 107 0.52 14.83 16.72
C LEU A 107 -0.20 15.98 16.02
N THR A 108 -0.84 15.71 14.87
CA THR A 108 -1.54 16.73 14.10
C THR A 108 -3.06 16.72 14.31
N GLY A 109 -3.59 15.81 15.13
CA GLY A 109 -5.03 15.66 15.33
C GLY A 109 -5.78 15.16 14.10
N ALA A 110 -5.09 14.49 13.17
CA ALA A 110 -5.73 13.88 12.01
C ALA A 110 -6.67 12.76 12.44
N ARG A 111 -7.61 12.34 11.58
CA ARG A 111 -8.54 11.27 11.93
C ARG A 111 -7.80 9.95 12.14
N ILE A 112 -8.05 9.31 13.28
CA ILE A 112 -7.53 7.99 13.63
C ILE A 112 -8.73 7.09 14.02
N PRO A 113 -8.83 5.87 13.48
CA PRO A 113 -9.81 4.89 13.96
C PRO A 113 -9.56 4.56 15.43
N LYS A 114 -10.63 4.42 16.23
CA LYS A 114 -10.51 4.09 17.67
C LYS A 114 -9.61 2.86 17.94
N SER A 115 -9.69 1.84 17.09
CA SER A 115 -8.87 0.62 17.19
C SER A 115 -7.37 0.84 17.00
N ALA A 116 -6.96 1.95 16.40
CA ALA A 116 -5.56 2.29 16.12
C ALA A 116 -5.02 3.41 17.02
N GLN A 117 -5.84 3.99 17.90
CA GLN A 117 -5.51 5.18 18.67
C GLN A 117 -4.35 4.94 19.66
N ALA A 118 -4.44 3.91 20.50
CA ALA A 118 -3.36 3.58 21.44
C ALA A 118 -2.02 3.31 20.75
N LYS A 119 -2.03 2.67 19.57
CA LYS A 119 -0.82 2.43 18.78
C LYS A 119 -0.27 3.72 18.15
N ALA A 120 -1.12 4.68 17.82
CA ALA A 120 -0.71 5.95 17.26
C ALA A 120 -0.07 6.84 18.32
N GLU A 121 -0.67 6.89 19.52
CA GLU A 121 -0.14 7.61 20.68
C GLU A 121 1.19 7.01 21.14
N ALA A 122 1.31 5.68 21.20
CA ALA A 122 2.56 5.01 21.54
C ALA A 122 3.69 5.22 20.51
N ALA A 123 3.36 5.64 19.27
CA ALA A 123 4.34 5.92 18.23
C ALA A 123 4.81 7.39 18.21
N VAL A 124 4.27 8.24 19.10
CA VAL A 124 4.67 9.63 19.22
C VAL A 124 6.04 9.71 19.89
N THR A 125 6.98 10.38 19.22
CA THR A 125 8.29 10.73 19.77
C THR A 125 8.50 12.23 19.67
N GLU A 126 9.36 12.78 20.52
CA GLU A 126 9.79 14.17 20.42
C GLU A 126 10.44 14.44 19.05
N GLY A 127 10.20 15.62 18.47
CA GLY A 127 10.73 16.01 17.16
C GLY A 127 10.19 15.21 15.96
N LEU A 128 9.20 14.31 16.12
CA LEU A 128 8.74 13.46 15.01
C LEU A 128 8.31 14.23 13.76
N LEU A 129 7.61 15.37 13.93
CA LEU A 129 7.20 16.22 12.81
C LEU A 129 8.39 16.86 12.09
N GLU A 130 9.47 17.18 12.82
CA GLU A 130 10.69 17.79 12.28
C GLU A 130 11.45 16.81 11.36
N THR A 131 11.18 15.51 11.48
CA THR A 131 11.75 14.48 10.59
C THR A 131 11.09 14.44 9.21
N LEU A 132 9.92 15.06 9.02
CA LEU A 132 9.15 14.98 7.76
C LEU A 132 9.97 15.42 6.54
N PRO A 133 10.67 16.57 6.54
CA PRO A 133 11.37 17.05 5.34
C PRO A 133 12.49 16.12 4.85
N THR A 134 13.18 15.46 5.77
CA THR A 134 14.34 14.60 5.52
C THR A 134 14.01 13.11 5.49
N SER A 135 12.75 12.73 5.74
CA SER A 135 12.34 11.32 5.81
C SER A 135 12.55 10.59 4.48
N TRP A 136 13.33 9.51 4.52
CA TRP A 136 13.53 8.57 3.41
C TRP A 136 12.32 7.66 3.16
N ARG A 137 11.40 7.56 4.13
CA ARG A 137 10.29 6.58 4.11
C ARG A 137 9.42 6.66 2.85
N PRO A 138 8.97 7.84 2.37
CA PRO A 138 8.18 7.91 1.13
C PRO A 138 8.90 7.30 -0.07
N THR A 139 10.22 7.54 -0.19
CA THR A 139 11.04 6.99 -1.28
C THR A 139 11.24 5.49 -1.12
N ALA A 140 11.54 5.02 0.10
CA ALA A 140 11.65 3.59 0.38
C ALA A 140 10.35 2.85 0.02
N LEU A 141 9.20 3.39 0.42
CA LEU A 141 7.88 2.81 0.13
C LEU A 141 7.60 2.80 -1.38
N ALA A 142 7.90 3.90 -2.08
CA ALA A 142 7.73 3.98 -3.53
C ALA A 142 8.63 2.97 -4.27
N LEU A 143 9.88 2.80 -3.83
CA LEU A 143 10.81 1.84 -4.44
C LEU A 143 10.41 0.39 -4.16
N ILE A 144 10.10 0.05 -2.89
CA ILE A 144 9.65 -1.29 -2.50
C ILE A 144 8.38 -1.66 -3.27
N GLY A 145 7.39 -0.78 -3.27
CA GLY A 145 6.14 -1.00 -3.99
C GLY A 145 6.32 -1.07 -5.50
N GLY A 146 7.06 -0.12 -6.08
CA GLY A 146 7.25 -0.01 -7.53
C GLY A 146 8.08 -1.15 -8.13
N VAL A 147 9.26 -1.42 -7.55
CA VAL A 147 10.14 -2.52 -8.01
C VAL A 147 9.47 -3.86 -7.75
N GLY A 148 8.90 -4.04 -6.56
CA GLY A 148 8.20 -5.28 -6.21
C GLY A 148 7.02 -5.57 -7.14
N LEU A 149 6.21 -4.56 -7.46
CA LEU A 149 5.11 -4.70 -8.41
C LEU A 149 5.61 -5.02 -9.82
N ALA A 150 6.67 -4.37 -10.30
CA ALA A 150 7.24 -4.65 -11.60
C ALA A 150 7.70 -6.11 -11.73
N VAL A 151 8.32 -6.66 -10.68
CA VAL A 151 8.72 -8.08 -10.62
C VAL A 151 7.49 -9.00 -10.63
N ILE A 152 6.46 -8.69 -9.85
CA ILE A 152 5.21 -9.49 -9.84
C ILE A 152 4.54 -9.49 -11.23
N ILE A 153 4.46 -8.33 -11.88
CA ILE A 153 3.89 -8.21 -13.23
C ILE A 153 4.72 -9.05 -14.21
N TRP A 154 6.05 -8.97 -14.14
CA TRP A 154 6.92 -9.77 -14.99
C TRP A 154 6.70 -11.27 -14.78
N LEU A 155 6.62 -11.76 -13.54
CA LEU A 155 6.31 -13.17 -13.25
C LEU A 155 4.98 -13.62 -13.85
N MET A 156 3.95 -12.77 -13.74
CA MET A 156 2.59 -13.05 -14.24
C MET A 156 2.50 -13.04 -15.78
N VAL A 157 3.31 -12.22 -16.44
CA VAL A 157 3.33 -12.11 -17.91
C VAL A 157 4.23 -13.17 -18.54
N ALA A 158 5.48 -13.25 -18.06
CA ALA A 158 6.49 -14.14 -18.62
C ALA A 158 6.19 -15.61 -18.31
N ARG A 159 5.54 -15.90 -17.17
CA ARG A 159 5.20 -17.26 -16.71
C ARG A 159 6.36 -18.23 -16.94
N PRO A 160 7.55 -17.93 -16.37
CA PRO A 160 8.74 -18.74 -16.60
C PRO A 160 8.48 -20.20 -16.20
N ALA A 161 8.99 -21.11 -17.02
CA ALA A 161 8.85 -22.56 -16.84
C ALA A 161 9.51 -23.04 -15.55
#